data_AF-A0A9X1TIQ4-F1
#
_entry.id   AF-A0A9X1TIQ4-F1
#
_cell.length_a   1.000
_cell.length_b   1.000
_cell.length_c   1.000
_cell.angle_alpha   90.00
_cell.angle_beta   90.00
_cell.angle_gamma   90.00
#
_symmetry.space_group_name_H-M   'P 1'
#
loop_
_entity.id
_entity.type
_entity.pdbx_description
1 polymer ?
#
loop_
_entity_poly.entity_id
_entity_poly.type
_entity_poly.pdbx_seq_one_letter_code
_entity_poly.pdbx_strand_id
1 'polypeptide(L)'
;MSDGNPLLDTEAVAAKIGVTSETVRMYLKRTRKRIADGLTVRPQDLPLPDEQFNRSPAWLQSTIDAWIANRPGRGRRPSSS
;
A
#
# COMPACT_ATOMS: atom_id res chain seq x y z
N MET A 1 13.29 -17.06 14.02
CA MET A 1 12.96 -15.65 14.27
C MET A 1 13.34 -14.89 13.02
N SER A 2 12.35 -14.51 12.21
CA SER A 2 12.57 -13.60 11.10
C SER A 2 11.94 -12.29 11.50
N ASP A 3 12.77 -11.26 11.42
CA ASP A 3 12.61 -9.92 11.96
C ASP A 3 11.23 -9.33 11.66
N GLY A 4 10.61 -8.78 12.70
CA GLY A 4 9.23 -8.36 12.70
C GLY A 4 9.00 -7.24 11.68
N ASN A 5 8.07 -7.46 10.75
CA ASN A 5 7.52 -6.41 9.89
C ASN A 5 8.49 -5.82 8.84
N PRO A 6 8.85 -6.60 7.79
CA PRO A 6 9.72 -6.11 6.72
C PRO A 6 9.09 -4.96 5.93
N LEU A 7 9.95 -4.11 5.38
CA LEU A 7 9.56 -3.05 4.45
C LEU A 7 9.32 -3.65 3.06
N LEU A 8 8.17 -3.31 2.49
CA LEU A 8 7.71 -3.67 1.16
C LEU A 8 7.90 -2.48 0.23
N ASP A 9 8.65 -2.67 -0.84
CA ASP A 9 8.70 -1.73 -1.94
C ASP A 9 7.40 -1.77 -2.78
N THR A 10 7.32 -0.91 -3.79
CA THR A 10 6.13 -0.78 -4.64
C THR A 10 5.75 -2.08 -5.35
N GLU A 11 6.72 -2.89 -5.78
CA GLU A 11 6.48 -4.17 -6.46
C GLU A 11 5.98 -5.22 -5.47
N ALA A 12 6.59 -5.28 -4.28
CA ALA A 12 6.14 -6.17 -3.21
C ALA A 12 4.70 -5.84 -2.76
N VAL A 13 4.37 -4.55 -2.61
CA VAL A 13 2.99 -4.11 -2.31
C VAL A 13 2.04 -4.53 -3.44
N ALA A 14 2.42 -4.29 -4.70
CA ALA A 14 1.61 -4.63 -5.86
C ALA A 14 1.28 -6.13 -5.93
N ALA A 15 2.29 -6.98 -5.73
CA ALA A 15 2.13 -8.42 -5.66
C ALA A 15 1.18 -8.84 -4.53
N LYS A 16 1.34 -8.26 -3.32
CA LYS A 16 0.52 -8.57 -2.15
C LYS A 16 -0.97 -8.23 -2.36
N ILE A 17 -1.28 -7.16 -3.08
CA ILE A 17 -2.66 -6.68 -3.29
C ILE A 17 -3.25 -7.11 -4.64
N GLY A 18 -2.48 -7.83 -5.45
CA GLY A 18 -2.90 -8.36 -6.75
C GLY A 18 -3.12 -7.29 -7.83
N VAL A 19 -2.29 -6.24 -7.86
CA VAL A 19 -2.33 -5.17 -8.87
C VAL A 19 -0.95 -4.93 -9.48
N THR A 20 -0.82 -3.99 -10.42
CA THR A 20 0.47 -3.58 -10.98
C THR A 20 1.16 -2.52 -10.11
N SER A 21 2.50 -2.48 -10.15
CA SER A 21 3.29 -1.44 -9.47
C SER A 21 2.89 -0.01 -9.92
N GLU A 22 2.48 0.16 -11.17
CA GLU A 22 1.91 1.41 -11.66
C GLU A 22 0.59 1.78 -10.97
N THR A 23 -0.29 0.81 -10.72
CA THR A 23 -1.54 1.03 -9.97
C THR A 23 -1.25 1.49 -8.55
N VAL A 24 -0.23 0.91 -7.89
CA VAL A 24 0.21 1.35 -6.55
C VAL A 24 0.69 2.81 -6.58
N ARG A 25 1.50 3.20 -7.58
CA ARG A 25 1.94 4.58 -7.77
C ARG A 25 0.76 5.53 -7.99
N MET A 26 -0.26 5.11 -8.76
CA MET A 26 -1.48 5.89 -8.96
C MET A 26 -2.27 6.08 -7.65
N TYR A 27 -2.38 5.04 -6.82
CA TYR A 27 -3.03 5.16 -5.51
C TYR A 27 -2.28 6.13 -4.60
N LEU A 28 -0.95 6.00 -4.51
CA LEU A 28 -0.12 6.92 -3.73
C LEU A 28 -0.26 8.37 -4.22
N LYS A 29 -0.29 8.59 -5.54
CA LYS A 29 -0.50 9.92 -6.13
C LYS A 29 -1.86 10.50 -5.73
N ARG A 30 -2.92 9.69 -5.70
CA ARG A 30 -4.25 10.11 -5.25
C ARG A 30 -4.25 10.50 -3.77
N THR A 31 -3.64 9.69 -2.90
CA THR A 31 -3.49 10.00 -1.47
C THR A 31 -2.76 11.32 -1.27
N ARG A 32 -1.61 11.51 -1.93
CA ARG A 32 -0.82 12.75 -1.86
C ARG A 32 -1.61 13.96 -2.35
N LYS A 33 -2.35 13.81 -3.44
CA LYS A 33 -3.20 14.89 -3.96
C LYS A 33 -4.30 15.26 -2.95
N ARG A 34 -4.98 14.29 -2.35
CA ARG A 34 -6.00 14.56 -1.32
C ARG A 34 -5.43 15.35 -0.14
N ILE A 35 -4.25 14.96 0.34
CA ILE A 35 -3.56 15.67 1.43
C ILE A 35 -3.20 17.09 1.00
N ALA A 36 -2.71 17.28 -0.22
CA ALA A 36 -2.38 18.61 -0.77
C ALA A 36 -3.63 19.51 -0.92
N ASP A 37 -4.77 18.92 -1.28
CA ASP A 37 -6.08 19.57 -1.33
C ASP A 37 -6.70 19.79 0.08
N GLY A 38 -6.01 19.41 1.17
CA GLY A 38 -6.53 19.53 2.54
C GLY A 38 -7.66 18.55 2.88
N LEU A 39 -7.81 17.49 2.08
CA LEU A 39 -8.85 16.47 2.25
C LEU A 39 -8.35 15.30 3.11
N THR A 40 -9.25 14.73 3.91
CA THR A 40 -8.98 13.52 4.69
C THR A 40 -8.71 12.31 3.78
N VAL A 41 -7.67 11.55 4.14
CA VAL A 41 -7.33 10.24 3.54
C VAL A 41 -8.41 9.23 3.89
N ARG A 42 -8.95 8.53 2.89
CA ARG A 42 -9.99 7.53 3.11
C ARG A 42 -9.36 6.17 3.41
N PRO A 43 -10.07 5.25 4.11
CA PRO A 43 -9.57 3.88 4.34
C PRO A 43 -9.31 3.09 3.05
N GLN A 44 -9.93 3.49 1.93
CA GLN A 44 -9.68 2.91 0.60
C GLN A 44 -8.44 3.46 -0.12
N ASP A 45 -7.92 4.62 0.31
CA ASP A 45 -6.75 5.26 -0.29
C ASP A 45 -5.49 4.60 0.28
N LEU A 46 -4.47 4.37 -0.54
CA LEU A 46 -3.22 3.76 -0.09
C LEU A 46 -2.55 4.66 0.95
N PRO A 47 -2.06 4.12 2.09
CA PRO A 47 -1.35 4.92 3.08
C PRO A 47 -0.09 5.56 2.48
N LEU A 48 0.38 6.63 3.13
CA LEU A 48 1.70 7.18 2.82
C LEU A 48 2.78 6.14 3.12
N PRO A 49 3.90 6.17 2.37
CA PRO A 49 5.04 5.31 2.66
C PRO A 49 5.58 5.59 4.06
N ASP A 50 5.83 4.52 4.81
CA ASP A 50 6.48 4.58 6.12
C ASP A 50 7.94 5.01 5.97
N GLU A 51 8.62 4.51 4.92
CA GLU A 51 10.02 4.83 4.61
C GLU A 51 10.22 5.14 3.11
N GLN A 52 11.35 5.74 2.78
CA GLN A 52 11.74 6.00 1.40
C GLN A 52 13.19 5.58 1.18
N PHE A 53 13.40 4.52 0.40
CA PHE A 53 14.73 4.07 -0.01
C PHE A 53 15.15 4.75 -1.30
N ASN A 54 16.14 5.63 -1.23
CA ASN A 54 16.62 6.51 -2.30
C ASN A 54 15.52 7.37 -2.92
N ARG A 55 14.72 6.79 -3.82
CA ARG A 55 13.58 7.43 -4.52
C ARG A 55 12.34 6.54 -4.59
N SER A 56 12.42 5.36 -4.00
CA SER A 56 11.36 4.37 -4.00
C SER A 56 10.62 4.41 -2.67
N PRO A 57 9.28 4.61 -2.69
CA PRO A 57 8.48 4.51 -1.48
C PRO A 57 8.44 3.07 -0.98
N ALA A 58 8.54 2.91 0.34
CA ALA A 58 8.46 1.63 1.04
C ALA A 58 7.45 1.71 2.18
N TRP A 59 6.75 0.61 2.42
CA TRP A 59 5.74 0.49 3.46
C TRP A 59 6.03 -0.69 4.35
N LEU A 60 5.75 -0.57 5.63
CA LEU A 60 5.80 -1.71 6.52
C LEU A 60 4.75 -2.74 6.10
N GLN A 61 5.11 -4.02 6.15
CA GLN A 61 4.17 -5.11 5.85
C GLN A 61 2.88 -5.00 6.66
N SER A 62 2.98 -4.69 7.96
CA SER A 62 1.84 -4.46 8.87
C SER A 62 0.99 -3.26 8.47
N THR A 63 1.59 -2.17 7.96
CA THR A 63 0.85 -1.01 7.46
C THR A 63 -0.02 -1.41 6.27
N ILE A 64 0.54 -2.17 5.34
CA ILE A 64 -0.20 -2.68 4.18
C ILE A 64 -1.25 -3.72 4.59
N ASP A 65 -0.94 -4.58 5.56
CA ASP A 65 -1.88 -5.59 6.06
C ASP A 65 -3.11 -4.94 6.74
N ALA A 66 -2.87 -3.97 7.62
CA ALA A 66 -3.92 -3.18 8.26
C ALA A 66 -4.78 -2.43 7.23
N TRP A 67 -4.15 -1.87 6.19
CA TRP A 67 -4.86 -1.22 5.11
C TRP A 67 -5.74 -2.19 4.31
N ILE A 68 -5.22 -3.37 3.95
CA ILE A 68 -5.97 -4.41 3.23
C ILE A 68 -7.20 -4.84 4.05
N ALA A 69 -7.03 -5.03 5.36
CA ALA A 69 -8.11 -5.43 6.26
C ALA A 69 -9.27 -4.40 6.30
N ASN A 70 -8.95 -3.11 6.12
CA ASN A 70 -9.94 -2.02 6.14
C ASN A 70 -10.44 -1.60 4.75
N ARG A 71 -9.90 -2.20 3.66
CA ARG A 71 -10.21 -1.78 2.29
C ARG A 71 -11.59 -2.30 1.85
N PRO A 72 -12.57 -1.42 1.55
CA PRO A 72 -13.85 -1.85 1.03
C PRO A 72 -13.70 -2.35 -0.42
N GLY A 73 -13.75 -3.67 -0.60
CA GLY A 73 -14.07 -4.33 -1.88
C GLY A 73 -13.05 -4.25 -3.03
N ARG A 74 -12.02 -5.09 -3.00
CA ARG A 74 -11.57 -5.91 -4.16
C ARG A 74 -10.67 -7.06 -3.67
N GLY A 75 -11.15 -7.82 -2.69
CA GLY A 75 -10.51 -9.08 -2.31
C GLY A 75 -10.63 -10.05 -3.48
N ARG A 76 -9.60 -10.14 -4.31
CA ARG A 76 -9.41 -11.34 -5.14
C ARG A 76 -9.12 -12.45 -4.14
N ARG A 77 -9.98 -13.47 -4.12
CA ARG A 77 -9.91 -14.64 -3.24
C ARG A 77 -8.48 -15.19 -3.20
N PRO A 78 -7.99 -15.70 -2.06
CA PRO A 78 -6.75 -16.45 -2.05
C PRO A 78 -6.94 -17.71 -2.91
N SER A 79 -6.31 -17.77 -4.07
CA SER A 79 -6.05 -19.05 -4.74
C SER A 79 -4.91 -19.70 -3.96
N SER A 80 -5.27 -20.45 -2.94
CA SER A 80 -4.42 -21.51 -2.42
C SER A 80 -4.32 -22.56 -3.52
N SER A 81 -3.11 -22.86 -3.99
CA SER A 81 -2.80 -24.06 -4.74
C SER A 81 -1.37 -24.48 -4.46
#